data_AF-A0A7C2IGF2-F1
#
_entry.id   AF-A0A7C2IGF2-F1
#
_cell.length_a   1.000
_cell.length_b   1.000
_cell.length_c   1.000
_cell.angle_alpha   90.00
_cell.angle_beta   90.00
_cell.angle_gamma   90.00
#
_symmetry.space_group_name_H-M   'P 1'
#
loop_
_entity.id
_entity.type
_entity.pdbx_description
1 polymer ?
#
loop_
_entity_poly.entity_id
_entity_poly.type
_entity_poly.pdbx_seq_one_letter_code
_entity_poly.pdbx_strand_id
1 'polypeptide(L)'
;MLEDRLQRWLAEQGVEGARRVVAADDRRIVLSKTPPGFAERLIRALETLEADLTDEHIAATMASATNRGRSRVDAWEAAVMERTAEAVARLRLPPALVDEVRYGVESVAALLRSVLWCDGACSGLHEPSPAEEAAFRDAWESLSGEGRRFTRVYGVFEGRPVLAHCPGASIARTLFAQGWRLCTGQDLPRRT
;
A
#
# COMPACT_ATOMS: atom_id res chain seq x y z
N MET A 1 20.46 22.49 15.47
CA MET A 1 18.99 22.55 15.61
C MET A 1 18.45 21.15 15.91
N LEU A 2 17.16 20.97 16.26
CA LEU A 2 16.55 19.65 16.54
C LEU A 2 16.85 18.65 15.42
N GLU A 3 16.67 19.10 14.17
CA GLU A 3 16.83 18.28 12.96
C GLU A 3 18.26 17.76 12.79
N ASP A 4 19.31 18.57 13.00
CA ASP A 4 20.71 18.13 12.91
C ASP A 4 21.08 17.05 13.95
N ARG A 5 20.55 17.19 15.18
CA ARG A 5 20.77 16.20 16.24
C ARG A 5 20.03 14.90 15.91
N LEU A 6 18.82 15.01 15.38
CA LEU A 6 18.02 13.87 14.97
C LEU A 6 18.64 13.14 13.77
N GLN A 7 19.20 13.84 12.78
CA GLN A 7 19.91 13.20 11.66
C GLN A 7 21.11 12.40 12.14
N ARG A 8 21.90 12.94 13.08
CA ARG A 8 23.04 12.22 13.66
C ARG A 8 22.59 10.97 14.40
N TRP A 9 21.56 11.09 15.23
CA TRP A 9 20.96 9.94 15.90
C TRP A 9 20.43 8.89 14.91
N LEU A 10 19.75 9.30 13.83
CA LEU A 10 19.29 8.38 12.78
C LEU A 10 20.46 7.65 12.10
N ALA A 11 21.56 8.35 11.83
CA ALA A 11 22.76 7.74 11.27
C ALA A 11 23.39 6.71 12.23
N GLU A 12 23.43 7.01 13.54
CA GLU A 12 23.87 6.06 14.58
C GLU A 12 22.96 4.81 14.65
N GLN A 13 21.68 4.94 14.31
CA GLN A 13 20.72 3.82 14.18
C GLN A 13 20.85 3.07 12.84
N GLY A 14 21.81 3.41 11.97
CA GLY A 14 21.99 2.78 10.66
C GLY A 14 20.93 3.16 9.63
N VAL A 15 20.26 4.32 9.80
CA VAL A 15 19.27 4.80 8.83
C VAL A 15 19.98 5.54 7.70
N GLU A 16 19.89 4.98 6.50
CA GLU A 16 20.46 5.62 5.30
C GLU A 16 19.55 6.71 4.71
N GLY A 17 20.21 7.78 4.25
CA GLY A 17 19.60 8.94 3.60
C GLY A 17 18.91 9.92 4.55
N ALA A 18 18.77 11.17 4.12
CA ALA A 18 18.16 12.21 4.93
C ALA A 18 16.67 11.92 5.22
N ARG A 19 16.21 12.35 6.40
CA ARG A 19 14.79 12.35 6.79
C ARG A 19 14.39 13.75 7.22
N ARG A 20 13.33 14.30 6.67
CA ARG A 20 12.81 15.61 7.07
C ARG A 20 11.84 15.47 8.23
N VAL A 21 11.90 16.37 9.21
CA VAL A 21 10.85 16.48 10.24
C VAL A 21 9.57 17.07 9.62
N VAL A 22 8.46 16.33 9.71
CA VAL A 22 7.14 16.79 9.24
C VAL A 22 6.25 17.28 10.39
N ALA A 23 6.41 16.71 11.58
CA ALA A 23 5.74 17.16 12.79
C ALA A 23 6.61 16.79 14.01
N ALA A 24 6.60 17.63 15.03
CA ALA A 24 7.20 17.33 16.31
C ALA A 24 6.36 17.96 17.42
N ASP A 25 5.89 17.15 18.35
CA ASP A 25 5.15 17.58 19.53
C ASP A 25 5.69 16.86 20.78
N ASP A 26 5.05 17.04 21.92
CA ASP A 26 5.44 16.42 23.19
C ASP A 26 5.25 14.90 23.20
N ARG A 27 4.49 14.36 22.24
CA ARG A 27 4.13 12.94 22.16
C ARG A 27 4.95 12.18 21.11
N ARG A 28 5.39 12.82 20.03
CA ARG A 28 6.10 12.15 18.93
C ARG A 28 6.89 13.09 18.01
N ILE A 29 7.82 12.49 17.28
CA ILE A 29 8.49 13.12 16.14
C ILE A 29 8.15 12.30 14.88
N VAL A 30 7.56 12.97 13.89
CA VAL A 30 7.18 12.36 12.61
C VAL A 30 8.15 12.81 11.53
N LEU A 31 8.65 11.83 10.78
CA LEU A 31 9.63 11.98 9.71
C LEU A 31 9.05 11.61 8.35
N SER A 32 9.61 12.23 7.30
CA SER A 32 9.40 11.80 5.92
C SER A 32 10.71 11.67 5.16
N LYS A 33 10.80 10.65 4.30
CA LYS A 33 11.86 10.51 3.29
C LYS A 33 11.48 11.15 1.94
N THR A 34 10.22 11.55 1.77
CA THR A 34 9.71 12.12 0.52
C THR A 34 9.76 13.64 0.55
N PRO A 35 9.93 14.29 -0.62
CA PRO A 35 9.98 15.75 -0.70
C PRO A 35 8.64 16.38 -0.27
N PRO A 36 8.66 17.65 0.17
CA PRO A 36 7.43 18.41 0.44
C PRO A 36 6.41 18.32 -0.70
N GLY A 37 5.13 18.21 -0.34
CA GLY A 37 4.01 18.09 -1.29
C GLY A 37 3.91 16.75 -2.01
N PHE A 38 4.84 15.80 -1.84
CA PHE A 38 4.75 14.48 -2.49
C PHE A 38 3.46 13.76 -2.12
N ALA A 39 3.17 13.64 -0.83
CA ALA A 39 1.99 12.91 -0.35
C ALA A 39 0.69 13.52 -0.89
N GLU A 40 0.58 14.84 -0.87
CA GLU A 40 -0.59 15.55 -1.38
C GLU A 40 -0.75 15.36 -2.89
N ARG A 41 0.34 15.46 -3.67
CA ARG A 41 0.29 15.20 -5.11
C ARG A 41 -0.12 13.77 -5.42
N LEU A 42 0.45 12.80 -4.70
CA LEU A 42 0.13 11.38 -4.87
C LEU A 42 -1.34 11.11 -4.55
N ILE A 43 -1.86 11.65 -3.43
CA ILE A 43 -3.26 11.49 -3.04
C ILE A 43 -4.18 12.10 -4.10
N ARG A 44 -3.95 13.34 -4.52
CA ARG A 44 -4.75 13.99 -5.58
C ARG A 44 -4.72 13.24 -6.91
N ALA A 45 -3.55 12.71 -7.26
CA ALA A 45 -3.41 11.92 -8.47
C ALA A 45 -4.21 10.62 -8.38
N LEU A 46 -4.20 9.96 -7.22
CA LEU A 46 -4.98 8.73 -6.98
C LEU A 46 -6.49 9.00 -6.95
N GLU A 47 -6.94 10.12 -6.38
CA GLU A 47 -8.34 10.58 -6.48
C GLU A 47 -8.75 10.75 -7.96
N THR A 48 -7.83 11.20 -8.81
CA THR A 48 -8.09 11.33 -10.26
C THR A 48 -8.17 9.96 -10.95
N LEU A 49 -7.43 8.97 -10.46
CA LEU A 49 -7.40 7.61 -11.00
C LEU A 49 -8.54 6.72 -10.47
N GLU A 50 -9.28 7.15 -9.45
CA GLU A 50 -10.27 6.33 -8.74
C GLU A 50 -11.31 5.70 -9.69
N ALA A 51 -11.79 6.46 -10.67
CA ALA A 51 -12.78 5.99 -11.65
C ALA A 51 -12.25 4.87 -12.58
N ASP A 52 -10.93 4.74 -12.74
CA ASP A 52 -10.30 3.72 -13.58
C ASP A 52 -9.90 2.47 -12.80
N LEU A 53 -9.81 2.59 -11.47
CA LEU A 53 -9.37 1.56 -10.55
C LEU A 53 -10.55 0.94 -9.77
N THR A 54 -11.76 1.00 -10.32
CA THR A 54 -12.93 0.33 -9.72
C THR A 54 -12.82 -1.19 -9.82
N ASP A 55 -13.52 -1.89 -8.93
CA ASP A 55 -13.52 -3.36 -8.90
C ASP A 55 -13.95 -3.94 -10.26
N GLU A 56 -14.90 -3.32 -10.95
CA GLU A 56 -15.37 -3.76 -12.28
C GLU A 56 -14.28 -3.65 -13.35
N HIS A 57 -13.56 -2.52 -13.40
CA HIS A 57 -12.50 -2.32 -14.39
C HIS A 57 -11.31 -3.25 -14.13
N ILE A 58 -10.91 -3.43 -12.86
CA ILE A 58 -9.83 -4.34 -12.52
C ILE A 58 -10.24 -5.79 -12.82
N ALA A 59 -11.45 -6.22 -12.45
CA ALA A 59 -11.96 -7.56 -12.76
C ALA A 59 -12.00 -7.85 -14.26
N ALA A 60 -12.47 -6.88 -15.07
CA ALA A 60 -12.49 -7.02 -16.53
C ALA A 60 -11.07 -7.20 -17.11
N THR A 61 -10.09 -6.47 -16.57
CA THR A 61 -8.68 -6.57 -16.97
C THR A 61 -8.05 -7.89 -16.53
N MET A 62 -8.37 -8.36 -15.32
CA MET A 62 -7.96 -9.68 -14.86
C MET A 62 -8.52 -10.80 -15.76
N ALA A 63 -9.77 -10.66 -16.21
CA ALA A 63 -10.42 -11.64 -17.08
C ALA A 63 -9.92 -11.62 -18.53
N SER A 64 -9.51 -10.46 -19.05
CA SER A 64 -8.93 -10.33 -20.40
C SER A 64 -7.48 -10.81 -20.46
N ALA A 65 -6.77 -10.80 -19.32
CA ALA A 65 -5.42 -11.32 -19.20
C ALA A 65 -5.41 -12.83 -19.51
N THR A 66 -4.93 -13.19 -20.69
CA THR A 66 -4.79 -14.56 -21.18
C THR A 66 -3.62 -15.27 -20.48
N ASN A 67 -3.73 -15.48 -19.16
CA ASN A 67 -2.62 -16.00 -18.36
C ASN A 67 -2.94 -17.34 -17.72
N ARG A 68 -2.83 -18.41 -18.52
CA ARG A 68 -2.69 -19.78 -17.98
C ARG A 68 -1.39 -19.84 -17.17
N GLY A 69 -1.49 -19.85 -15.84
CA GLY A 69 -0.38 -20.13 -14.92
C GLY A 69 0.05 -19.01 -13.97
N ARG A 70 -0.57 -17.82 -14.01
CA ARG A 70 -0.36 -16.79 -12.96
C ARG A 70 -1.25 -17.07 -11.74
N SER A 71 -0.77 -16.69 -10.56
CA SER A 71 -1.60 -16.62 -9.35
C SER A 71 -2.63 -15.49 -9.49
N ARG A 72 -3.70 -15.50 -8.68
CA ARG A 72 -4.72 -14.44 -8.72
C ARG A 72 -4.16 -13.11 -8.24
N VAL A 73 -3.27 -13.13 -7.26
CA VAL A 73 -2.60 -11.92 -6.78
C VAL A 73 -1.73 -11.30 -7.89
N ASP A 74 -1.00 -12.12 -8.66
CA ASP A 74 -0.22 -11.62 -9.80
C ASP A 74 -1.11 -11.07 -10.92
N ALA A 75 -2.29 -11.67 -11.13
CA ALA A 75 -3.28 -11.17 -12.10
C ALA A 75 -3.89 -9.84 -11.64
N TRP A 76 -4.23 -9.71 -10.37
CA TRP A 76 -4.72 -8.46 -9.76
C TRP A 76 -3.66 -7.35 -9.84
N GLU A 77 -2.42 -7.65 -9.44
CA GLU A 77 -1.31 -6.69 -9.50
C GLU A 77 -1.08 -6.20 -10.93
N ALA A 78 -1.03 -7.11 -11.91
CA ALA A 78 -0.87 -6.74 -13.31
C ALA A 78 -2.03 -5.88 -13.81
N ALA A 79 -3.27 -6.23 -13.46
CA ALA A 79 -4.46 -5.48 -13.85
C ALA A 79 -4.47 -4.06 -13.28
N VAL A 80 -4.14 -3.88 -11.99
CA VAL A 80 -4.05 -2.55 -11.36
C VAL A 80 -2.97 -1.71 -12.05
N MET A 81 -1.81 -2.30 -12.36
CA MET A 81 -0.71 -1.57 -13.00
C MET A 81 -1.00 -1.22 -14.46
N GLU A 82 -1.65 -2.11 -15.20
CA GLU A 82 -2.12 -1.85 -16.57
C GLU A 82 -3.10 -0.69 -16.59
N ARG A 83 -4.13 -0.74 -15.74
CA ARG A 83 -5.16 0.31 -15.64
C ARG A 83 -4.59 1.64 -15.17
N THR A 84 -3.63 1.60 -14.25
CA THR A 84 -2.90 2.80 -13.82
C THR A 84 -2.12 3.41 -15.00
N ALA A 85 -1.38 2.60 -15.76
CA ALA A 85 -0.61 3.08 -16.91
C ALA A 85 -1.51 3.67 -18.01
N GLU A 86 -2.62 3.00 -18.32
CA GLU A 86 -3.62 3.49 -19.28
C GLU A 86 -4.25 4.81 -18.84
N ALA A 87 -4.67 4.90 -17.58
CA ALA A 87 -5.29 6.10 -17.04
C ALA A 87 -4.29 7.27 -16.98
N VAL A 88 -3.04 7.03 -16.56
CA VAL A 88 -1.97 8.04 -16.58
C VAL A 88 -1.75 8.57 -18.00
N ALA A 89 -1.66 7.69 -18.99
CA ALA A 89 -1.49 8.08 -20.38
C ALA A 89 -2.70 8.88 -20.91
N ARG A 90 -3.92 8.39 -20.68
CA ARG A 90 -5.17 9.02 -21.14
C ARG A 90 -5.39 10.39 -20.50
N LEU A 91 -5.11 10.53 -19.21
CA LEU A 91 -5.27 11.77 -18.44
C LEU A 91 -4.06 12.71 -18.56
N ARG A 92 -3.00 12.31 -19.28
CA ARG A 92 -1.76 13.07 -19.45
C ARG A 92 -1.10 13.43 -18.12
N LEU A 93 -1.15 12.51 -17.15
CA LEU A 93 -0.50 12.67 -15.86
C LEU A 93 1.02 12.41 -15.98
N PRO A 94 1.83 12.86 -15.01
CA PRO A 94 3.27 12.61 -15.02
C PRO A 94 3.58 11.10 -15.09
N PRO A 95 4.44 10.63 -16.02
CA PRO A 95 4.77 9.21 -16.14
C PRO A 95 5.37 8.59 -14.87
N ALA A 96 6.10 9.40 -14.09
CA ALA A 96 6.68 8.98 -12.80
C ALA A 96 5.62 8.51 -11.79
N LEU A 97 4.36 8.93 -11.95
CA LEU A 97 3.25 8.47 -11.11
C LEU A 97 3.03 6.96 -11.22
N VAL A 98 3.27 6.36 -12.38
CA VAL A 98 3.15 4.90 -12.55
C VAL A 98 4.13 4.18 -11.62
N ASP A 99 5.38 4.65 -11.54
CA ASP A 99 6.39 4.06 -10.66
C ASP A 99 6.07 4.32 -9.18
N GLU A 100 5.58 5.52 -8.84
CA GLU A 100 5.16 5.86 -7.47
C GLU A 100 4.01 4.96 -6.98
N VAL A 101 3.02 4.70 -7.84
CA VAL A 101 1.91 3.79 -7.55
C VAL A 101 2.40 2.34 -7.49
N ARG A 102 3.32 1.93 -8.37
CA ARG A 102 3.86 0.56 -8.43
C ARG A 102 4.38 0.10 -7.07
N TYR A 103 5.18 0.91 -6.38
CA TYR A 103 5.72 0.54 -5.07
C TYR A 103 4.62 0.26 -4.02
N GLY A 104 3.52 1.01 -4.08
CA GLY A 104 2.36 0.79 -3.22
C GLY A 104 1.64 -0.51 -3.56
N VAL A 105 1.40 -0.74 -4.85
CA VAL A 105 0.72 -1.95 -5.36
C VAL A 105 1.54 -3.21 -5.07
N GLU A 106 2.85 -3.21 -5.32
CA GLU A 106 3.76 -4.33 -5.01
C GLU A 106 3.74 -4.67 -3.51
N SER A 107 3.70 -3.66 -2.64
CA SER A 107 3.61 -3.85 -1.18
C SER A 107 2.29 -4.51 -0.78
N VAL A 108 1.18 -4.13 -1.41
CA VAL A 108 -0.13 -4.74 -1.18
C VAL A 108 -0.17 -6.16 -1.74
N ALA A 109 0.40 -6.39 -2.92
CA ALA A 109 0.50 -7.72 -3.52
C ALA A 109 1.31 -8.67 -2.63
N ALA A 110 2.44 -8.22 -2.08
CA ALA A 110 3.22 -8.99 -1.11
C ALA A 110 2.40 -9.34 0.15
N LEU A 111 1.60 -8.39 0.65
CA LEU A 111 0.71 -8.65 1.78
C LEU A 111 -0.39 -9.66 1.42
N LEU A 112 -1.01 -9.55 0.25
CA LEU A 112 -2.00 -10.52 -0.23
C LEU A 112 -1.38 -11.93 -0.35
N ARG A 113 -0.18 -12.07 -0.93
CA ARG A 113 0.52 -13.36 -1.01
C ARG A 113 0.84 -13.97 0.36
N SER A 114 1.08 -13.13 1.37
CA SER A 114 1.30 -13.60 2.75
C SER A 114 0.03 -14.13 3.41
N VAL A 115 -1.15 -13.74 2.91
CA VAL A 115 -2.46 -14.14 3.42
C VAL A 115 -3.05 -15.28 2.60
N LEU A 116 -2.96 -15.19 1.27
CA LEU A 116 -3.46 -16.17 0.31
C LEU A 116 -2.34 -17.12 -0.11
N TRP A 117 -1.75 -17.82 0.87
CA TRP A 117 -0.60 -18.70 0.62
C TRP A 117 -0.95 -19.94 -0.22
N CYS A 118 -2.23 -20.27 -0.37
CA CYS A 118 -2.72 -21.32 -1.25
C CYS A 118 -3.16 -20.80 -2.63
N ASP A 119 -2.81 -19.57 -3.03
CA ASP A 119 -3.20 -19.01 -4.32
C ASP A 119 -2.60 -19.82 -5.49
N GLY A 120 -3.39 -20.74 -6.02
CA GLY A 120 -3.05 -21.55 -7.19
C GLY A 120 -3.25 -20.80 -8.50
N ALA A 121 -3.10 -21.51 -9.63
CA ALA A 121 -3.37 -20.95 -10.95
C ALA A 121 -4.79 -20.33 -11.00
N CYS A 122 -4.90 -19.17 -11.66
CA CYS A 122 -6.14 -18.40 -11.82
C CYS A 122 -7.19 -19.14 -12.68
N SER A 123 -7.74 -20.25 -12.19
CA SER A 123 -8.86 -20.98 -12.79
C SER A 123 -10.02 -21.07 -11.77
N GLY A 124 -10.97 -20.15 -11.86
CA GLY A 124 -12.16 -20.09 -10.99
C GLY A 124 -12.02 -19.16 -9.77
N LEU A 125 -13.06 -19.06 -8.95
CA LEU A 125 -13.03 -18.35 -7.66
C LEU A 125 -12.14 -19.12 -6.67
N HIS A 126 -11.25 -18.43 -5.95
CA HIS A 126 -10.52 -19.04 -4.82
C HIS A 126 -11.41 -18.96 -3.59
N GLU A 127 -11.72 -20.11 -3.00
CA GLU A 127 -12.37 -20.15 -1.69
C GLU A 127 -11.27 -20.18 -0.62
N PRO A 128 -11.03 -19.08 0.12
CA PRO A 128 -9.97 -19.03 1.12
C PRO A 128 -10.31 -19.97 2.28
N SER A 129 -9.28 -20.59 2.84
CA SER A 129 -9.45 -21.41 4.05
C SER A 129 -9.75 -20.54 5.28
N PRO A 130 -10.34 -21.09 6.36
CA PRO A 130 -10.55 -20.33 7.60
C PRO A 130 -9.27 -19.72 8.18
N ALA A 131 -8.10 -20.32 7.92
CA ALA A 131 -6.82 -19.78 8.34
C ALA A 131 -6.39 -18.56 7.49
N GLU A 132 -6.65 -18.58 6.18
CA GLU A 132 -6.40 -17.44 5.29
C GLU A 132 -7.35 -16.28 5.61
N GLU A 133 -8.63 -16.57 5.92
CA GLU A 133 -9.59 -15.56 6.39
C GLU A 133 -9.17 -14.92 7.72
N ALA A 134 -8.66 -15.71 8.67
CA ALA A 134 -8.13 -15.20 9.93
C ALA A 134 -6.88 -14.33 9.70
N ALA A 135 -5.95 -14.78 8.84
CA ALA A 135 -4.77 -14.00 8.47
C ALA A 135 -5.14 -12.68 7.76
N PHE A 136 -6.17 -12.71 6.91
CA PHE A 136 -6.70 -11.50 6.28
C PHE A 136 -7.26 -10.54 7.31
N ARG A 137 -8.07 -11.03 8.26
CA ARG A 137 -8.64 -10.20 9.33
C ARG A 137 -7.56 -9.53 10.17
N ASP A 138 -6.55 -10.28 10.59
CA ASP A 138 -5.42 -9.76 11.36
C ASP A 138 -4.66 -8.68 10.56
N ALA A 139 -4.42 -8.93 9.27
CA ALA A 139 -3.82 -7.94 8.37
C ALA A 139 -4.72 -6.71 8.20
N TRP A 140 -6.01 -6.90 7.96
CA TRP A 140 -7.00 -5.85 7.77
C TRP A 140 -7.15 -4.95 9.00
N GLU A 141 -7.17 -5.52 10.19
CA GLU A 141 -7.25 -4.79 11.45
C GLU A 141 -5.96 -4.03 11.75
N SER A 142 -4.80 -4.61 11.45
CA SER A 142 -3.52 -3.94 11.65
C SER A 142 -3.29 -2.74 10.71
N LEU A 143 -4.01 -2.72 9.57
CA LEU A 143 -4.09 -1.61 8.64
C LEU A 143 -5.11 -0.56 9.10
N SER A 144 -5.86 -0.79 10.19
CA SER A 144 -6.90 0.11 10.69
C SER A 144 -6.32 1.10 11.71
N GLY A 145 -6.94 2.26 11.86
CA GLY A 145 -6.43 3.34 12.72
C GLY A 145 -5.28 4.13 12.06
N GLU A 146 -4.27 4.51 12.84
CA GLU A 146 -3.13 5.35 12.37
C GLU A 146 -2.13 4.63 11.43
N GLY A 147 -2.49 3.48 10.84
CA GLY A 147 -1.64 2.78 9.87
C GLY A 147 -0.36 2.18 10.48
N ARG A 148 -0.47 1.50 11.63
CA ARG A 148 0.69 0.97 12.37
C ARG A 148 1.61 0.06 11.54
N ARG A 149 1.07 -0.77 10.63
CA ARG A 149 1.91 -1.59 9.72
C ARG A 149 2.70 -0.80 8.68
N PHE A 150 2.25 0.41 8.35
CA PHE A 150 2.95 1.30 7.43
C PHE A 150 3.70 2.43 8.15
N THR A 151 3.85 2.31 9.47
CA THR A 151 4.58 3.26 10.29
C THR A 151 5.91 2.64 10.69
N ARG A 152 7.01 3.15 10.13
CA ARG A 152 8.35 2.77 10.58
C ARG A 152 8.65 3.48 11.88
N VAL A 153 8.91 2.74 12.95
CA VAL A 153 9.42 3.27 14.22
C VAL A 153 10.95 3.15 14.21
N TYR A 154 11.63 4.29 14.36
CA TYR A 154 13.10 4.33 14.37
C TYR A 154 13.69 4.17 15.78
N GLY A 155 12.87 4.32 16.83
CA GLY A 155 13.28 4.28 18.22
C GLY A 155 12.74 5.48 19.00
N VAL A 156 13.40 5.80 20.12
CA VAL A 156 13.05 6.92 21.01
C VAL A 156 14.19 7.94 21.01
N PHE A 157 13.89 9.19 20.68
CA PHE A 157 14.82 10.31 20.71
C PHE A 157 14.32 11.36 21.68
N GLU A 158 15.11 11.68 22.71
CA GLU A 158 14.76 12.65 23.76
C GLU A 158 13.38 12.36 24.40
N GLY A 159 13.14 11.09 24.74
CA GLY A 159 11.89 10.66 25.36
C GLY A 159 10.68 10.58 24.41
N ARG A 160 10.84 10.92 23.12
CA ARG A 160 9.77 10.90 22.13
C ARG A 160 9.97 9.78 21.10
N PRO A 161 8.93 8.98 20.78
CA PRO A 161 9.00 8.04 19.68
C PRO A 161 9.21 8.77 18.34
N VAL A 162 10.15 8.26 17.55
CA VAL A 162 10.47 8.75 16.21
C VAL A 162 9.87 7.80 15.18
N LEU A 163 9.00 8.32 14.32
CA LEU A 163 8.24 7.51 13.39
C LEU A 163 8.17 8.12 11.99
N ALA A 164 8.03 7.30 10.95
CA ALA A 164 7.68 7.73 9.60
C ALA A 164 6.47 6.96 9.10
N HIS A 165 5.42 7.67 8.71
CA HIS A 165 4.24 7.08 8.09
C HIS A 165 4.46 6.94 6.59
N CYS A 166 4.05 5.80 6.01
CA CYS A 166 3.89 5.70 4.57
C CYS A 166 2.70 6.59 4.15
N PRO A 167 2.89 7.55 3.24
CA PRO A 167 1.79 8.42 2.79
C PRO A 167 0.66 7.66 2.08
N GLY A 168 0.95 6.46 1.55
CA GLY A 168 -0.05 5.63 0.86
C GLY A 168 -0.86 4.71 1.76
N ALA A 169 -0.80 4.81 3.10
CA ALA A 169 -1.43 3.82 3.99
C ALA A 169 -2.96 3.68 3.80
N SER A 170 -3.67 4.79 3.54
CA SER A 170 -5.11 4.77 3.25
C SER A 170 -5.42 4.07 1.92
N ILE A 171 -4.65 4.38 0.87
CA ILE A 171 -4.79 3.75 -0.45
C ILE A 171 -4.41 2.28 -0.39
N ALA A 172 -3.34 1.92 0.31
CA ALA A 172 -2.92 0.54 0.49
C ALA A 172 -4.01 -0.29 1.17
N ARG A 173 -4.76 0.29 2.11
CA ARG A 173 -5.95 -0.36 2.70
C ARG A 173 -7.05 -0.56 1.65
N THR A 174 -7.37 0.44 0.83
CA THR A 174 -8.36 0.30 -0.24
C THR A 174 -7.97 -0.77 -1.25
N LEU A 175 -6.72 -0.76 -1.72
CA LEU A 175 -6.18 -1.75 -2.65
C LEU A 175 -6.14 -3.15 -2.04
N PHE A 176 -5.80 -3.27 -0.75
CA PHE A 176 -5.80 -4.56 -0.05
C PHE A 176 -7.21 -5.15 0.05
N ALA A 177 -8.21 -4.30 0.32
CA ALA A 177 -9.61 -4.70 0.31
C ALA A 177 -10.11 -5.12 -1.08
N GLN A 178 -9.75 -4.36 -2.12
CA GLN A 178 -10.08 -4.70 -3.50
C GLN A 178 -9.43 -6.02 -3.92
N GLY A 179 -8.13 -6.18 -3.67
CA GLY A 179 -7.40 -7.41 -4.01
C GLY A 179 -8.00 -8.64 -3.32
N TRP A 180 -8.41 -8.52 -2.06
CA TRP A 180 -9.16 -9.58 -1.36
C TRP A 180 -10.44 -9.93 -2.11
N ARG A 181 -11.34 -8.97 -2.32
CA ARG A 181 -12.63 -9.20 -2.99
C ARG A 181 -12.45 -9.82 -4.39
N LEU A 182 -11.51 -9.31 -5.16
CA LEU A 182 -11.28 -9.77 -6.54
C LEU A 182 -10.57 -11.13 -6.61
N CYS A 183 -9.75 -11.47 -5.64
CA CYS A 183 -9.09 -12.78 -5.59
C CYS A 183 -9.98 -13.88 -5.01
N THR A 184 -10.84 -13.56 -4.02
CA THR A 184 -11.61 -14.56 -3.25
C THR A 184 -13.12 -14.52 -3.50
N GLY A 185 -13.64 -13.42 -4.02
CA GLY A 185 -15.08 -13.17 -4.08
C GLY A 185 -15.74 -12.89 -2.72
N GLN A 186 -14.97 -12.82 -1.63
CA GLN A 186 -15.51 -12.60 -0.29
C GLN A 186 -15.54 -11.12 0.10
N ASP A 187 -16.57 -10.74 0.86
CA ASP A 187 -16.67 -9.42 1.48
C ASP A 187 -15.62 -9.22 2.58
N LEU A 188 -15.45 -7.95 2.99
CA LEU A 188 -14.54 -7.60 4.08
C LEU A 188 -15.10 -8.08 5.43
N PRO A 189 -14.22 -8.47 6.38
CA PRO A 189 -14.62 -8.76 7.75
C PRO A 189 -15.42 -7.61 8.34
N ARG A 190 -16.58 -7.92 8.93
CA ARG A 190 -17.35 -6.92 9.69
C ARG A 190 -16.51 -6.49 10.89
N ARG A 191 -16.49 -5.18 11.17
CA ARG A 191 -15.94 -4.68 12.44
C ARG A 191 -16.75 -5.30 13.58
N THR A 192 -16.10 -6.09 14.42
CA THR A 192 -16.62 -6.52 15.72
C THR A 192 -16.60 -5.38 16.72
#